data_AF-A0AAV4BSQ9-F1
#
_entry.id   AF-A0AAV4BSQ9-F1
#
_cell.length_a   1.000
_cell.length_b   1.000
_cell.length_c   1.000
_cell.angle_alpha   90.00
_cell.angle_beta   90.00
_cell.angle_gamma   90.00
#
_symmetry.space_group_name_H-M   'P 1'
#
loop_
_entity.id
_entity.type
_entity.pdbx_description
1 polymer ?
#
loop_
_entity_poly.entity_id
_entity_poly.type
_entity_poly.pdbx_seq_one_letter_code
_entity_poly.pdbx_strand_id
1 'polypeptide(L)'
;MEQIEELAKRTVKAPLGGEKIYKDECAFSFDNPESPDGLYICMNTFLGIGKRFLQQYFEKTGHGVFLKIKRLRKEVQLSATMILMAEDAAKQEEAAAMAGTWEGEKLRVSNFHMRQVQLSATMILMAEDAAKQEEAAAMAGTWEGEKLRVSKHAENLLQLDMGGKRIPPSGWKCERCDLTTNLWLNLTDGSILCGRRFFDGSGGNNHALDHYQEVKYPLAVKLGTITATSGDVFSYDEDDMVEDPYLAKHLAHFGINVAALEKGVGGTVASQSALRSTGTLVSRV
;
A
#
# COMPACT_ATOMS: atom_id res chain seq x y z
N MET A 1 29.43 -23.52 -12.76
CA MET A 1 29.78 -22.62 -11.63
C MET A 1 30.44 -21.36 -12.17
N GLU A 2 31.63 -21.45 -12.77
CA GLU A 2 32.41 -20.28 -13.25
C GLU A 2 31.68 -19.42 -14.31
N GLN A 3 31.06 -20.03 -15.31
CA GLN A 3 30.29 -19.32 -16.34
C GLN A 3 29.05 -18.57 -15.78
N ILE A 4 28.42 -19.10 -14.73
CA ILE A 4 27.23 -18.49 -14.12
C ILE A 4 27.65 -17.29 -13.27
N GLU A 5 28.75 -17.39 -12.53
CA GLU A 5 29.29 -16.26 -11.77
C GLU A 5 29.75 -15.12 -12.69
N GLU A 6 30.33 -15.44 -13.84
CA GLU A 6 30.71 -14.44 -14.84
C GLU A 6 29.48 -13.79 -15.49
N LEU A 7 28.45 -14.57 -15.82
CA LEU A 7 27.20 -14.04 -16.34
C LEU A 7 26.52 -13.13 -15.29
N ALA A 8 26.45 -13.58 -14.03
CA ALA A 8 25.88 -12.81 -12.94
C ALA A 8 26.61 -11.47 -12.71
N LYS A 9 27.95 -11.45 -12.80
CA LYS A 9 28.76 -10.22 -12.76
C LYS A 9 28.38 -9.22 -13.84
N ARG A 10 28.02 -9.70 -15.03
CA ARG A 10 27.74 -8.86 -16.20
C ARG A 10 26.29 -8.40 -16.27
N THR A 11 25.33 -9.23 -15.84
CA THR A 11 23.90 -9.00 -16.13
C THR A 11 23.04 -8.69 -14.91
N VAL A 12 23.47 -9.01 -13.68
CA VAL A 12 22.60 -8.78 -12.51
C VAL A 12 22.64 -7.32 -12.08
N LYS A 13 21.47 -6.71 -11.90
CA LYS A 13 21.31 -5.38 -11.33
C LYS A 13 20.55 -5.47 -10.02
N ALA A 14 20.89 -4.60 -9.07
CA ALA A 14 20.03 -4.33 -7.93
C ALA A 14 19.11 -3.17 -8.33
N PRO A 15 17.78 -3.25 -8.10
CA PRO A 15 16.92 -2.09 -8.30
C PRO A 15 17.31 -1.02 -7.26
N LEU A 16 17.68 0.17 -7.73
CA LEU A 16 18.19 1.26 -6.90
C LEU A 16 17.14 2.33 -6.59
N GLY A 17 15.91 2.15 -7.08
CA GLY A 17 14.77 3.02 -6.83
C GLY A 17 14.26 3.64 -8.12
N GLY A 18 13.01 3.33 -8.49
CA GLY A 18 12.35 3.82 -9.70
C GLY A 18 12.21 2.78 -10.82
N GLU A 19 12.87 1.62 -10.72
CA GLU A 19 12.65 0.52 -11.65
C GLU A 19 11.32 -0.20 -11.38
N LYS A 20 10.59 -0.51 -12.44
CA LYS A 20 9.36 -1.29 -12.37
C LYS A 20 9.69 -2.77 -12.21
N ILE A 21 9.17 -3.39 -11.17
CA ILE A 21 9.38 -4.81 -10.86
C ILE A 21 8.06 -5.55 -11.09
N TYR A 22 8.03 -6.45 -12.07
CA TYR A 22 6.87 -7.27 -12.41
C TYR A 22 7.10 -8.69 -11.88
N LYS A 23 6.55 -9.00 -10.70
CA LYS A 23 6.76 -10.25 -9.97
C LYS A 23 5.50 -11.04 -9.65
N ASP A 24 4.32 -10.52 -10.02
CA ASP A 24 3.05 -11.19 -9.75
C ASP A 24 2.46 -11.90 -10.98
N GLU A 25 2.84 -11.53 -12.20
CA GLU A 25 2.38 -12.17 -13.44
C GLU A 25 3.47 -12.22 -14.53
N CYS A 26 3.38 -13.21 -15.43
CA CYS A 26 4.26 -13.36 -16.56
C CYS A 26 3.93 -12.35 -17.69
N ALA A 27 4.96 -11.74 -18.27
CA ALA A 27 4.80 -10.79 -19.38
C ALA A 27 4.21 -11.40 -20.68
N PHE A 28 4.17 -12.73 -20.80
CA PHE A 28 3.73 -13.45 -22.00
C PHE A 28 2.55 -14.41 -21.77
N SER A 29 2.11 -14.58 -20.53
CA SER A 29 1.04 -15.51 -20.15
C SER A 29 0.48 -15.19 -18.76
N PHE A 30 -0.61 -15.85 -18.39
CA PHE A 30 -1.19 -15.80 -17.05
C PHE A 30 -0.42 -16.63 -15.99
N ASP A 31 0.81 -17.05 -16.29
CA ASP A 31 1.62 -17.77 -15.29
C ASP A 31 2.01 -16.78 -14.17
N ASN A 32 1.92 -17.22 -12.92
CA ASN A 32 2.14 -16.39 -11.73
C ASN A 32 2.90 -17.19 -10.66
N PRO A 33 3.28 -16.59 -9.51
CA PRO A 33 3.97 -17.33 -8.45
C PRO A 33 3.19 -18.54 -7.90
N GLU A 34 1.86 -18.58 -8.01
CA GLU A 34 1.03 -19.71 -7.57
C GLU A 34 0.97 -20.85 -8.61
N SER A 35 1.47 -20.61 -9.83
CA SER A 35 1.48 -21.62 -10.90
C SER A 35 2.41 -22.79 -10.56
N PRO A 36 2.19 -23.99 -11.13
CA PRO A 36 2.96 -25.19 -10.79
C PRO A 36 4.49 -25.01 -10.89
N ASP A 37 4.93 -24.25 -11.89
CA ASP A 37 6.34 -23.96 -12.16
C ASP A 37 6.87 -22.69 -11.48
N GLY A 38 6.00 -21.90 -10.82
CA GLY A 38 6.30 -20.57 -10.30
C GLY A 38 6.57 -19.55 -11.39
N LEU A 39 7.10 -18.39 -10.99
CA LEU A 39 7.45 -17.28 -11.87
C LEU A 39 8.96 -16.96 -11.78
N TYR A 40 9.59 -16.63 -12.91
CA TYR A 40 11.02 -16.34 -12.99
C TYR A 40 11.26 -14.88 -13.34
N ILE A 41 11.82 -14.12 -12.40
CA ILE A 41 12.04 -12.69 -12.54
C ILE A 41 13.46 -12.46 -13.06
N CYS A 42 13.59 -11.81 -14.21
CA CYS A 42 14.91 -11.46 -14.75
C CYS A 42 15.63 -10.49 -13.79
N MET A 43 16.82 -10.86 -13.31
CA MET A 43 17.58 -10.01 -12.38
C MET A 43 18.30 -8.83 -13.07
N ASN A 44 18.04 -8.60 -14.37
CA ASN A 44 18.52 -7.42 -15.11
C ASN A 44 17.40 -6.42 -15.44
N THR A 45 16.23 -6.93 -15.87
CA THR A 45 15.10 -6.11 -16.33
C THR A 45 13.90 -6.15 -15.40
N PHE A 46 13.92 -7.02 -14.38
CA PHE A 46 12.86 -7.19 -13.38
C PHE A 46 11.49 -7.59 -13.97
N LEU A 47 11.50 -8.25 -15.13
CA LEU A 47 10.31 -8.82 -15.76
C LEU A 47 10.08 -10.26 -15.28
N GLY A 48 8.84 -10.57 -14.90
CA GLY A 48 8.37 -11.92 -14.61
C GLY A 48 8.12 -12.71 -15.88
N ILE A 49 8.76 -13.88 -15.99
CA ILE A 49 8.70 -14.76 -17.15
C ILE A 49 8.27 -16.16 -16.69
N GLY A 50 7.25 -16.72 -17.33
CA GLY A 50 6.83 -18.10 -17.13
C GLY A 50 7.86 -19.07 -17.69
N LYS A 51 8.00 -20.26 -17.07
CA LYS A 51 9.03 -21.25 -17.42
C LYS A 51 9.12 -21.57 -18.92
N ARG A 52 7.97 -21.69 -19.59
CA ARG A 52 7.86 -21.99 -21.02
C ARG A 52 8.46 -20.93 -21.95
N PHE A 53 8.62 -19.69 -21.48
CA PHE A 53 9.15 -18.57 -22.27
C PHE A 53 10.60 -18.22 -21.96
N LEU A 54 11.20 -18.83 -20.92
CA LEU A 54 12.56 -18.51 -20.49
C LEU A 54 13.60 -18.68 -21.59
N GLN A 55 13.52 -19.78 -22.35
CA GLN A 55 14.47 -20.05 -23.43
C GLN A 55 14.42 -18.96 -24.50
N GLN A 56 13.22 -18.66 -25.02
CA GLN A 56 13.04 -17.63 -26.04
C GLN A 56 13.44 -16.24 -25.54
N TYR A 57 13.16 -15.94 -24.27
CA TYR A 57 13.56 -14.68 -23.65
C TYR A 57 15.09 -14.58 -23.54
N PHE A 58 15.78 -15.65 -23.13
CA PHE A 58 17.24 -15.69 -23.09
C PHE A 58 17.84 -15.52 -24.48
N GLU A 59 17.37 -16.27 -25.48
CA GLU A 59 17.87 -16.20 -26.86
C GLU A 59 17.77 -14.78 -27.44
N LYS A 60 16.73 -14.03 -27.07
CA LYS A 60 16.51 -12.65 -27.53
C LYS A 60 17.32 -11.60 -26.77
N THR A 61 17.50 -11.77 -25.46
CA THR A 61 18.04 -10.72 -24.58
C THR A 61 19.46 -10.98 -24.08
N GLY A 62 19.89 -12.24 -24.09
CA GLY A 62 21.13 -12.69 -23.44
C GLY A 62 21.07 -12.70 -21.90
N HIS A 63 19.92 -12.39 -21.28
CA HIS A 63 19.78 -12.36 -19.83
C HIS A 63 19.50 -13.76 -19.28
N GLY A 64 20.50 -14.39 -18.65
CA GLY A 64 20.40 -15.78 -18.16
C GLY A 64 20.30 -15.95 -16.64
N VAL A 65 20.09 -14.88 -15.88
CA VAL A 65 20.00 -14.94 -14.42
C VAL A 65 18.62 -14.50 -13.95
N PHE A 66 17.92 -15.39 -13.24
CA PHE A 66 16.55 -15.20 -12.81
C PHE A 66 16.36 -15.47 -11.32
N LEU A 67 15.37 -14.82 -10.71
CA LEU A 67 14.87 -15.12 -9.39
C LEU A 67 13.55 -15.89 -9.52
N LYS A 68 13.50 -17.13 -9.06
CA LYS A 68 12.26 -17.91 -9.07
C LYS A 68 11.46 -17.64 -7.80
N ILE A 69 10.22 -17.20 -7.96
CA ILE A 69 9.25 -17.05 -6.88
C ILE A 69 8.18 -18.13 -7.04
N LYS A 70 7.89 -18.84 -5.95
CA LYS A 70 6.78 -19.78 -5.87
C LYS A 70 5.98 -19.56 -4.59
N ARG A 71 4.68 -19.30 -4.74
CA ARG A 71 3.74 -19.15 -3.63
C ARG A 71 2.98 -20.45 -3.45
N LEU A 72 3.03 -21.00 -2.25
CA LEU A 72 2.26 -22.20 -1.89
C LEU A 72 1.13 -21.78 -0.95
N ARG A 73 -0.10 -22.15 -1.29
CA ARG A 73 -1.23 -22.03 -0.35
C ARG A 73 -1.10 -23.10 0.70
N LYS A 74 -1.07 -22.71 1.97
CA LYS A 74 -1.14 -23.64 3.09
C LYS A 74 -2.58 -23.71 3.57
N GLU A 75 -3.15 -24.91 3.61
CA GLU A 75 -4.43 -25.11 4.29
C GLU A 75 -4.21 -24.89 5.78
N VAL A 76 -4.72 -23.77 6.30
CA VAL A 76 -4.80 -23.54 7.73
C VAL A 76 -6.06 -24.25 8.22
N GLN A 77 -5.91 -25.18 9.16
CA GLN A 77 -7.04 -25.76 9.90
C GLN A 77 -7.64 -24.66 10.79
N LEU A 78 -8.48 -23.80 10.21
CA LEU A 78 -9.20 -22.75 10.92
C LEU A 78 -10.52 -23.33 11.47
N SER A 79 -10.90 -22.93 12.68
CA SER A 79 -12.23 -23.24 13.22
C SER A 79 -13.32 -22.56 12.37
N ALA A 80 -14.53 -23.13 12.35
CA ALA A 80 -15.65 -22.63 11.55
C ALA A 80 -15.96 -21.14 11.78
N THR A 81 -15.62 -20.60 12.96
CA THR A 81 -15.79 -19.17 13.32
C THR A 81 -14.75 -18.27 12.65
N MET A 82 -13.55 -18.76 12.36
CA MET A 82 -12.48 -17.99 11.69
C MET A 82 -12.59 -17.97 10.16
N ILE A 83 -13.29 -18.95 9.57
CA ILE A 83 -13.45 -19.05 8.11
C ILE A 83 -14.24 -17.85 7.55
N LEU A 84 -15.18 -17.29 8.32
CA LEU A 84 -16.00 -16.15 7.89
C LEU A 84 -15.25 -14.80 7.92
N MET A 85 -14.02 -14.74 8.46
CA MET A 85 -13.28 -13.49 8.69
C MET A 85 -11.94 -13.39 7.94
N ALA A 86 -11.56 -14.38 7.13
CA ALA A 86 -10.23 -14.43 6.52
C ALA A 86 -10.31 -14.71 5.02
N GLU A 87 -10.38 -13.65 4.20
CA GLU A 87 -10.13 -13.77 2.75
C GLU A 87 -8.64 -14.01 2.45
N ASP A 88 -7.74 -13.72 3.40
CA ASP A 88 -6.31 -13.99 3.29
C ASP A 88 -5.88 -15.12 4.23
N ALA A 89 -6.15 -16.36 3.82
CA ALA A 89 -5.48 -17.52 4.38
C ALA A 89 -3.95 -17.39 4.19
N ALA A 90 -3.19 -17.64 5.25
CA ALA A 90 -1.74 -17.46 5.34
C ALA A 90 -0.96 -18.03 4.12
N LYS A 91 -0.61 -17.15 3.18
CA LYS A 91 0.24 -17.46 2.02
C LYS A 91 1.69 -17.61 2.52
N GLN A 92 2.32 -18.75 2.26
CA GLN A 92 3.75 -18.92 2.48
C GLN A 92 4.47 -18.68 1.14
N GLU A 93 5.24 -17.61 1.07
CA GLU A 93 6.05 -17.28 -0.11
C GLU A 93 7.42 -17.94 0.01
N GLU A 94 7.66 -18.95 -0.83
CA GLU A 94 8.99 -19.54 -0.99
C GLU A 94 9.68 -18.88 -2.18
N ALA A 95 10.58 -17.96 -1.88
CA ALA A 95 11.45 -17.34 -2.87
C ALA A 95 12.80 -18.04 -2.92
N ALA A 96 13.19 -18.49 -4.11
CA ALA A 96 14.51 -19.04 -4.37
C ALA A 96 15.10 -18.37 -5.61
N ALA A 97 16.09 -17.49 -5.44
CA ALA A 97 16.88 -17.05 -6.59
C ALA A 97 17.55 -18.27 -7.21
N MET A 98 17.27 -18.47 -8.50
CA MET A 98 17.77 -19.58 -9.29
C MET A 98 18.59 -19.01 -10.43
N ALA A 99 19.89 -18.89 -10.21
CA ALA A 99 20.79 -18.61 -11.31
C ALA A 99 21.08 -19.92 -12.05
N GLY A 100 20.51 -20.07 -13.23
CA GLY A 100 20.74 -21.19 -14.10
C GLY A 100 20.38 -20.81 -15.52
N THR A 101 21.31 -21.01 -16.43
CA THR A 101 21.00 -21.39 -17.82
C THR A 101 19.79 -22.33 -17.79
N TRP A 102 18.81 -22.06 -18.66
CA TRP A 102 17.52 -22.74 -18.86
C TRP A 102 17.51 -24.27 -18.62
N GLU A 103 18.65 -24.94 -18.77
CA GLU A 103 18.90 -26.31 -18.33
C GLU A 103 19.42 -26.41 -16.89
N GLY A 104 18.48 -26.65 -15.97
CA GLY A 104 18.79 -27.30 -14.69
C GLY A 104 18.70 -26.38 -13.47
N GLU A 105 17.76 -26.70 -12.58
CA GLU A 105 17.71 -26.20 -11.21
C GLU A 105 19.00 -26.56 -10.46
N LYS A 106 19.99 -25.67 -10.44
CA LYS A 106 21.12 -25.79 -9.50
C LYS A 106 21.66 -24.41 -9.15
N LEU A 107 21.07 -23.77 -8.15
CA LEU A 107 21.76 -23.01 -7.08
C LEU A 107 20.73 -22.21 -6.29
N ARG A 108 20.68 -22.41 -4.96
CA ARG A 108 19.93 -21.55 -4.04
C ARG A 108 20.70 -20.25 -3.81
N VAL A 109 20.00 -19.13 -3.56
CA VAL A 109 20.58 -17.79 -3.26
C VAL A 109 21.64 -17.85 -2.16
N SER A 110 21.41 -18.72 -1.16
CA SER A 110 22.33 -18.96 -0.04
C SER A 110 23.71 -19.45 -0.49
N ASN A 111 23.82 -19.99 -1.70
CA ASN A 111 25.06 -20.52 -2.25
C ASN A 111 25.76 -19.51 -3.17
N PHE A 112 25.13 -18.38 -3.50
CA PHE A 112 25.80 -17.25 -4.13
C PHE A 112 26.57 -16.47 -3.06
N HIS A 113 27.89 -16.60 -3.07
CA HIS A 113 28.79 -15.73 -2.28
C HIS A 113 28.82 -14.27 -2.80
N MET A 114 28.06 -13.96 -3.85
CA MET A 114 28.08 -12.67 -4.50
C MET A 114 27.03 -11.73 -3.90
N ARG A 115 27.51 -10.72 -3.16
CA ARG A 115 26.69 -9.71 -2.47
C ARG A 115 25.65 -9.04 -3.39
N GLN A 116 25.98 -8.83 -4.66
CA GLN A 116 25.09 -8.19 -5.64
C GLN A 116 23.83 -9.02 -5.96
N VAL A 117 23.97 -10.34 -6.08
CA VAL A 117 22.84 -11.25 -6.34
C VAL A 117 21.93 -11.31 -5.12
N GLN A 118 22.50 -11.40 -3.93
CA GLN A 118 21.75 -11.39 -2.68
C GLN A 118 20.98 -10.07 -2.50
N LEU A 119 21.64 -8.93 -2.70
CA LEU A 119 21.02 -7.61 -2.60
C LEU A 119 19.88 -7.45 -3.61
N SER A 120 20.12 -7.79 -4.88
CA SER A 120 19.09 -7.73 -5.93
C SER A 120 17.88 -8.60 -5.58
N ALA A 121 18.11 -9.85 -5.15
CA ALA A 121 17.02 -10.75 -4.77
C ALA A 121 16.21 -10.21 -3.59
N THR A 122 16.87 -9.71 -2.54
CA THR A 122 16.19 -9.09 -1.40
C THR A 122 15.34 -7.90 -1.83
N MET A 123 15.87 -7.01 -2.66
CA MET A 123 15.14 -5.83 -3.12
C MET A 123 13.94 -6.19 -4.00
N ILE A 124 14.07 -7.17 -4.90
CA ILE A 124 12.96 -7.66 -5.73
C ILE A 124 11.84 -8.23 -4.85
N LEU A 125 12.18 -8.98 -3.79
CA LEU A 125 11.18 -9.56 -2.89
C LEU A 125 10.45 -8.51 -2.05
N MET A 126 11.17 -7.48 -1.61
CA MET A 126 10.61 -6.39 -0.79
C MET A 126 9.83 -5.35 -1.61
N ALA A 127 10.03 -5.28 -2.92
CA ALA A 127 9.30 -4.35 -3.77
C ALA A 127 7.80 -4.70 -3.88
N GLU A 128 6.99 -3.69 -4.17
CA GLU A 128 5.64 -3.91 -4.67
C GLU A 128 5.66 -4.24 -6.17
N ASP A 129 4.65 -4.96 -6.63
CA ASP A 129 4.52 -5.26 -8.05
C ASP A 129 4.08 -4.01 -8.84
N ALA A 130 4.77 -3.73 -9.94
CA ALA A 130 4.55 -2.54 -10.73
C ALA A 130 3.14 -2.49 -11.36
N ALA A 131 2.55 -3.63 -11.75
CA ALA A 131 1.20 -3.63 -12.30
C ALA A 131 0.17 -3.25 -11.24
N LYS A 132 0.34 -3.72 -10.00
CA LYS A 132 -0.50 -3.32 -8.87
C LYS A 132 -0.35 -1.84 -8.51
N GLN A 133 0.87 -1.32 -8.55
CA GLN A 133 1.10 0.11 -8.34
C GLN A 133 0.44 0.97 -9.41
N GLU A 134 0.52 0.54 -10.67
CA GLU A 134 -0.14 1.21 -11.80
C GLU A 134 -1.66 1.16 -11.69
N GLU A 135 -2.24 0.02 -11.31
CA GLU A 135 -3.67 -0.14 -11.05
C GLU A 135 -4.13 0.75 -9.88
N ALA A 136 -3.42 0.73 -8.75
CA ALA A 136 -3.72 1.59 -7.61
C ALA A 136 -3.63 3.08 -7.97
N ALA A 137 -2.62 3.47 -8.76
CA ALA A 137 -2.47 4.84 -9.25
C ALA A 137 -3.57 5.23 -10.26
N ALA A 138 -4.03 4.30 -11.10
CA ALA A 138 -5.13 4.53 -12.03
C ALA A 138 -6.48 4.64 -11.31
N MET A 139 -6.65 3.91 -10.21
CA MET A 139 -7.83 3.98 -9.35
C MET A 139 -7.81 5.19 -8.41
N ALA A 140 -6.64 5.75 -8.11
CA ALA A 140 -6.51 6.94 -7.30
C ALA A 140 -7.19 8.15 -7.97
N GLY A 141 -8.04 8.84 -7.21
CA GLY A 141 -8.81 9.98 -7.75
C GLY A 141 -9.95 9.57 -8.67
N THR A 142 -10.40 8.30 -8.60
CA THR A 142 -11.64 7.86 -9.24
C THR A 142 -12.72 7.61 -8.20
N TRP A 143 -13.97 7.89 -8.57
CA TRP A 143 -15.15 7.50 -7.81
C TRP A 143 -16.13 6.85 -8.78
N GLU A 144 -16.65 5.67 -8.43
CA GLU A 144 -17.52 4.86 -9.31
C GLU A 144 -16.92 4.59 -10.72
N GLY A 145 -15.59 4.56 -10.85
CA GLY A 145 -14.89 4.32 -12.11
C GLY A 145 -14.77 5.54 -13.02
N GLU A 146 -15.30 6.70 -12.61
CA GLU A 146 -15.09 7.97 -13.31
C GLU A 146 -14.00 8.79 -12.63
N LYS A 147 -13.24 9.54 -13.43
CA LYS A 147 -12.23 10.47 -12.92
C LYS A 147 -12.92 11.66 -12.24
N LEU A 148 -12.54 11.92 -10.99
CA LEU A 148 -13.05 13.06 -10.24
C LEU A 148 -12.67 14.37 -10.94
N ARG A 149 -13.60 15.33 -10.93
CA ARG A 149 -13.34 16.69 -11.42
C ARG A 149 -12.72 17.50 -10.29
N VAL A 150 -11.73 18.32 -10.61
CA VAL A 150 -11.16 19.26 -9.64
C VAL A 150 -12.24 20.25 -9.21
N SER A 151 -12.46 20.38 -7.90
CA SER A 151 -13.44 21.33 -7.38
C SER A 151 -13.05 22.75 -7.74
N LYS A 152 -14.05 23.55 -8.14
CA LYS A 152 -13.87 25.00 -8.33
C LYS A 152 -13.47 25.74 -7.05
N HIS A 153 -13.66 25.12 -5.88
CA HIS A 153 -13.34 25.68 -4.57
C HIS A 153 -11.93 25.32 -4.08
N ALA A 154 -11.28 24.31 -4.68
CA ALA A 154 -10.02 23.76 -4.15
C ALA A 154 -8.89 24.79 -4.06
N GLU A 155 -8.66 25.57 -5.12
CA GLU A 155 -7.51 26.49 -5.17
C GLU A 155 -7.64 27.68 -4.21
N ASN A 156 -8.86 28.19 -4.04
CA ASN A 156 -9.16 29.41 -3.28
C ASN A 156 -9.98 29.13 -2.02
N LEU A 157 -9.85 27.92 -1.47
CA LEU A 157 -10.59 27.52 -0.28
C LEU A 157 -10.18 28.39 0.92
N LEU A 158 -11.15 29.10 1.50
CA LEU A 158 -10.95 29.79 2.76
C LEU A 158 -10.81 28.76 3.89
N GLN A 159 -9.74 28.86 4.68
CA GLN A 159 -9.59 28.13 5.93
C GLN A 159 -9.53 29.13 7.08
N LEU A 160 -10.42 29.00 8.06
CA LEU A 160 -10.49 29.89 9.22
C LEU A 160 -9.32 29.65 10.17
N ASP A 161 -8.94 30.65 10.96
CA ASP A 161 -7.97 30.44 12.02
C ASP A 161 -8.55 29.50 13.09
N MET A 162 -7.84 28.40 13.34
CA MET A 162 -8.24 27.34 14.27
C MET A 162 -7.91 27.66 15.73
N GLY A 163 -7.24 28.78 16.02
CA GLY A 163 -6.89 29.17 17.39
C GLY A 163 -6.05 28.11 18.13
N GLY A 164 -5.30 27.29 17.39
CA GLY A 164 -4.51 26.18 17.93
C GLY A 164 -5.25 24.83 18.06
N LYS A 165 -6.53 24.72 17.65
CA LYS A 165 -7.22 23.42 17.56
C LYS A 165 -6.46 22.50 16.59
N ARG A 166 -6.25 21.26 17.00
CA ARG A 166 -5.59 20.19 16.22
C ARG A 166 -6.53 19.01 16.13
N ILE A 167 -6.68 18.46 14.95
CA ILE A 167 -7.52 17.29 14.75
C ILE A 167 -6.69 16.03 15.07
N PRO A 168 -7.14 15.17 15.99
CA PRO A 168 -6.42 13.95 16.31
C PRO A 168 -6.39 12.99 15.11
N PRO A 169 -5.43 12.06 15.04
CA PRO A 169 -5.33 11.10 13.94
C PRO A 169 -6.39 9.99 13.98
N SER A 170 -7.14 9.85 15.07
CA SER A 170 -8.20 8.86 15.23
C SER A 170 -9.14 9.23 16.40
N GLY A 171 -10.18 8.42 16.63
CA GLY A 171 -11.10 8.58 17.76
C GLY A 171 -12.13 9.70 17.57
N TRP A 172 -12.43 10.04 16.32
CA TRP A 172 -13.36 11.11 15.99
C TRP A 172 -14.80 10.75 16.36
N LYS A 173 -15.57 11.79 16.68
CA LYS A 173 -16.99 11.73 16.98
C LYS A 173 -17.65 12.95 16.31
N CYS A 174 -18.88 12.76 15.83
CA CYS A 174 -19.70 13.85 15.36
C CYS A 174 -19.89 14.91 16.47
N GLU A 175 -19.72 16.19 16.15
CA GLU A 175 -19.88 17.27 17.13
C GLU A 175 -21.36 17.50 17.53
N ARG A 176 -22.33 16.97 16.76
CA ARG A 176 -23.78 17.14 17.00
C ARG A 176 -24.51 15.85 17.42
N CYS A 177 -23.88 14.68 17.41
CA CYS A 177 -24.49 13.42 17.89
C CYS A 177 -23.46 12.36 18.31
N ASP A 178 -23.92 11.14 18.59
CA ASP A 178 -23.06 10.07 19.10
C ASP A 178 -22.37 9.21 18.03
N LEU A 179 -22.53 9.53 16.74
CA LEU A 179 -21.90 8.76 15.67
C LEU A 179 -20.38 8.93 15.67
N THR A 180 -19.67 7.81 15.52
CA THR A 180 -18.21 7.72 15.42
C THR A 180 -17.74 7.21 14.06
N THR A 181 -18.69 6.91 13.16
CA THR A 181 -18.45 6.43 11.79
C THR A 181 -19.14 7.35 10.78
N ASN A 182 -18.75 7.25 9.50
CA ASN A 182 -19.24 8.12 8.42
C ASN A 182 -19.13 9.60 8.77
N LEU A 183 -17.94 10.01 9.22
CA LEU A 183 -17.64 11.36 9.65
C LEU A 183 -16.91 12.13 8.55
N TRP A 184 -17.29 13.40 8.42
CA TRP A 184 -16.80 14.31 7.41
C TRP A 184 -16.19 15.51 8.11
N LEU A 185 -14.95 15.83 7.73
CA LEU A 185 -14.22 16.99 8.21
C LEU A 185 -14.40 18.13 7.20
N ASN A 186 -15.04 19.22 7.62
CA ASN A 186 -15.12 20.41 6.79
C ASN A 186 -13.76 21.10 6.69
N LEU A 187 -13.31 21.36 5.46
CA LEU A 187 -11.96 21.87 5.19
C LEU A 187 -11.82 23.38 5.45
N THR A 188 -12.91 24.11 5.70
CA THR A 188 -12.86 25.55 6.04
C THR A 188 -12.74 25.79 7.55
N ASP A 189 -13.54 25.11 8.37
CA ASP A 189 -13.66 25.42 9.80
C ASP A 189 -13.25 24.27 10.75
N GLY A 190 -12.92 23.10 10.21
CA GLY A 190 -12.46 21.96 11.01
C GLY A 190 -13.56 21.27 11.81
N SER A 191 -14.83 21.50 11.49
CA SER A 191 -15.96 20.78 12.09
C SER A 191 -15.98 19.32 11.64
N ILE A 192 -16.25 18.42 12.59
CA ILE A 192 -16.37 16.97 12.32
C ILE A 192 -17.83 16.55 12.51
N LEU A 193 -18.50 16.18 11.43
CA LEU A 193 -19.94 15.96 11.42
C LEU A 193 -20.31 14.69 10.65
N CYS A 194 -21.39 14.03 11.04
CA CYS A 194 -21.82 12.80 10.38
C CYS A 194 -22.45 13.08 9.01
N GLY A 195 -22.27 12.11 8.10
CA GLY A 195 -22.78 12.16 6.74
C GLY A 195 -24.30 12.07 6.61
N ARG A 196 -24.75 11.92 5.36
CA ARG A 196 -26.18 11.92 5.01
C ARG A 196 -26.91 10.70 5.53
N ARG A 197 -28.19 10.87 5.83
CA ARG A 197 -29.12 9.78 6.17
C ARG A 197 -29.66 9.13 4.91
N PHE A 198 -29.63 7.81 4.84
CA PHE A 198 -30.22 7.05 3.74
C PHE A 198 -31.67 6.65 4.02
N PHE A 199 -32.42 6.33 2.97
CA PHE A 199 -33.85 6.01 3.04
C PHE A 199 -34.14 4.73 3.84
N ASP A 200 -33.19 3.80 3.88
CA ASP A 200 -33.24 2.56 4.63
C ASP A 200 -32.96 2.75 6.14
N GLY A 201 -32.71 4.00 6.56
CA GLY A 201 -32.38 4.36 7.94
C GLY A 201 -30.90 4.23 8.29
N SER A 202 -30.05 3.75 7.37
CA SER A 202 -28.60 3.69 7.54
C SER A 202 -27.92 5.03 7.19
N GLY A 203 -26.59 5.10 7.33
CA GLY A 203 -25.81 6.31 7.06
C GLY A 203 -25.56 7.16 8.31
N GLY A 204 -25.74 8.47 8.20
CA GLY A 204 -25.62 9.44 9.29
C GLY A 204 -26.92 10.21 9.56
N ASN A 205 -26.80 11.36 10.23
CA ASN A 205 -27.93 12.20 10.64
C ASN A 205 -27.99 13.55 9.89
N ASN A 206 -27.34 13.67 8.72
CA ASN A 206 -27.27 14.88 7.89
C ASN A 206 -26.50 16.08 8.47
N HIS A 207 -25.91 15.98 9.67
CA HIS A 207 -25.27 17.14 10.31
C HIS A 207 -24.22 17.85 9.46
N ALA A 208 -23.44 17.15 8.64
CA ALA A 208 -22.48 17.79 7.75
C ALA A 208 -23.15 18.61 6.62
N LEU A 209 -24.28 18.12 6.09
CA LEU A 209 -25.11 18.84 5.13
C LEU A 209 -25.82 20.03 5.78
N ASP A 210 -26.38 19.84 6.97
CA ASP A 210 -27.05 20.92 7.71
C ASP A 210 -26.07 22.05 8.02
N HIS A 211 -24.84 21.70 8.43
CA HIS A 211 -23.77 22.66 8.64
C HIS A 211 -23.43 23.44 7.37
N TYR A 212 -23.28 22.76 6.23
CA TYR A 212 -23.12 23.46 4.95
C TYR A 212 -24.29 24.42 4.66
N GLN A 213 -25.54 24.03 4.95
CA GLN A 213 -26.69 24.91 4.75
C GLN A 213 -26.64 26.18 5.60
N GLU A 214 -26.08 26.08 6.82
CA GLU A 214 -25.92 27.18 7.77
C GLU A 214 -24.77 28.14 7.39
N VAL A 215 -23.58 27.59 7.10
CA VAL A 215 -22.34 28.40 6.95
C VAL A 215 -21.79 28.49 5.53
N LYS A 216 -22.27 27.65 4.61
CA LYS A 216 -21.86 27.60 3.19
C LYS A 216 -20.39 27.27 2.94
N TYR A 217 -19.77 26.48 3.82
CA TYR A 217 -18.41 25.98 3.62
C TYR A 217 -18.41 24.74 2.73
N PRO A 218 -17.86 24.81 1.51
CA PRO A 218 -18.26 23.92 0.42
C PRO A 218 -17.62 22.53 0.47
N LEU A 219 -16.40 22.40 0.99
CA LEU A 219 -15.61 21.17 0.90
C LEU A 219 -15.52 20.43 2.23
N ALA A 220 -15.75 19.12 2.19
CA ALA A 220 -15.48 18.23 3.31
C ALA A 220 -14.80 16.94 2.85
N VAL A 221 -13.87 16.44 3.65
CA VAL A 221 -13.17 15.18 3.42
C VAL A 221 -13.66 14.10 4.37
N LYS A 222 -13.86 12.88 3.89
CA LYS A 222 -14.33 11.74 4.70
C LYS A 222 -13.19 11.19 5.56
N LEU A 223 -13.38 11.23 6.87
CA LEU A 223 -12.42 10.69 7.82
C LEU A 223 -12.34 9.15 7.67
N GLY A 224 -11.11 8.63 7.71
CA GLY A 224 -10.81 7.22 7.47
C GLY A 224 -10.48 6.86 6.01
N THR A 225 -10.61 7.81 5.08
CA THR A 225 -10.26 7.61 3.65
C THR A 225 -8.99 8.36 3.23
N ILE A 226 -8.45 9.18 4.13
CA ILE A 226 -7.27 10.01 3.89
C ILE A 226 -6.02 9.11 3.83
N THR A 227 -5.31 9.17 2.71
CA THR A 227 -4.01 8.54 2.46
C THR A 227 -2.94 9.62 2.26
N ALA A 228 -1.67 9.23 2.09
CA ALA A 228 -0.60 10.19 1.85
C ALA A 228 -0.80 11.06 0.59
N THR A 229 -1.60 10.59 -0.37
CA THR A 229 -1.78 11.22 -1.68
C THR A 229 -3.23 11.58 -2.02
N SER A 230 -4.23 11.04 -1.31
CA SER A 230 -5.64 11.18 -1.67
C SER A 230 -6.58 11.17 -0.46
N GLY A 231 -7.86 11.46 -0.71
CA GLY A 231 -8.96 11.24 0.22
C GLY A 231 -10.30 11.47 -0.47
N ASP A 232 -11.37 10.90 0.07
CA ASP A 232 -12.72 11.09 -0.46
C ASP A 232 -13.21 12.51 -0.09
N VAL A 233 -13.15 13.44 -1.04
CA VAL A 233 -13.61 14.83 -0.87
C VAL A 233 -14.96 15.01 -1.55
N PHE A 234 -15.91 15.59 -0.82
CA PHE A 234 -17.23 15.94 -1.33
C PHE A 234 -17.40 17.46 -1.34
N SER A 235 -17.94 17.97 -2.44
CA SER A 235 -18.33 19.38 -2.57
C SER A 235 -19.84 19.51 -2.44
N TYR A 236 -20.30 20.18 -1.38
CA TYR A 236 -21.72 20.43 -1.18
C TYR A 236 -22.32 21.45 -2.15
N ASP A 237 -21.48 22.31 -2.72
CA ASP A 237 -21.92 23.31 -3.70
C ASP A 237 -22.00 22.72 -5.12
N GLU A 238 -21.14 21.74 -5.44
CA GLU A 238 -21.18 21.01 -6.71
C GLU A 238 -22.06 19.74 -6.62
N ASP A 239 -22.49 19.38 -5.40
CA ASP A 239 -23.23 18.16 -5.04
C ASP A 239 -22.61 16.87 -5.61
N ASP A 240 -21.27 16.81 -5.59
CA ASP A 240 -20.51 15.74 -6.23
C ASP A 240 -19.23 15.41 -5.44
N MET A 241 -18.70 14.22 -5.66
CA MET A 241 -17.34 13.87 -5.27
C MET A 241 -16.38 14.65 -6.17
N VAL A 242 -15.33 15.21 -5.57
CA VAL A 242 -14.40 16.12 -6.25
C VAL A 242 -12.96 15.78 -5.92
N GLU A 243 -12.06 16.17 -6.81
CA GLU A 243 -10.63 16.17 -6.54
C GLU A 243 -10.25 17.52 -5.88
N ASP A 244 -9.46 17.44 -4.81
CA ASP A 244 -8.77 18.58 -4.22
C ASP A 244 -7.25 18.38 -4.35
N PRO A 245 -6.61 18.95 -5.39
CA PRO A 245 -5.16 18.85 -5.57
C PRO A 245 -4.35 19.45 -4.42
N TYR A 246 -4.98 20.26 -3.56
CA TYR A 246 -4.37 20.94 -2.43
C TYR A 246 -4.76 20.29 -1.09
N LEU A 247 -5.34 19.08 -1.10
CA LEU A 247 -5.83 18.40 0.10
C LEU A 247 -4.76 18.29 1.19
N ALA A 248 -3.52 17.94 0.84
CA ALA A 248 -2.42 17.87 1.80
C ALA A 248 -2.14 19.21 2.49
N LYS A 249 -2.20 20.32 1.73
CA LYS A 249 -2.07 21.69 2.26
C LYS A 249 -3.25 22.02 3.18
N HIS A 250 -4.48 21.70 2.78
CA HIS A 250 -5.67 21.95 3.59
C HIS A 250 -5.70 21.13 4.88
N LEU A 251 -5.25 19.87 4.85
CA LEU A 251 -5.15 19.01 6.03
C LEU A 251 -4.05 19.47 7.00
N ALA A 252 -2.93 19.96 6.47
CA ALA A 252 -1.84 20.49 7.29
C ALA A 252 -2.28 21.68 8.16
N HIS A 253 -3.26 22.48 7.69
CA HIS A 253 -3.88 23.56 8.48
C HIS A 253 -4.47 23.06 9.80
N PHE A 254 -5.07 21.88 9.78
CA PHE A 254 -5.65 21.22 10.97
C PHE A 254 -4.61 20.43 11.79
N GLY A 255 -3.35 20.46 11.38
CA GLY A 255 -2.25 19.68 11.98
C GLY A 255 -2.30 18.19 11.66
N ILE A 256 -3.03 17.81 10.62
CA ILE A 256 -3.06 16.43 10.12
C ILE A 256 -1.86 16.26 9.19
N ASN A 257 -0.85 15.52 9.63
CA ASN A 257 0.27 15.15 8.77
C ASN A 257 -0.07 13.85 8.04
N VAL A 258 -0.33 13.96 6.74
CA VAL A 258 -0.73 12.85 5.88
C VAL A 258 0.28 11.69 5.87
N ALA A 259 1.57 11.97 6.04
CA ALA A 259 2.62 10.95 6.15
C ALA A 259 2.58 10.15 7.47
N ALA A 260 1.88 10.63 8.50
CA ALA A 260 1.73 9.93 9.79
C ALA A 260 0.47 9.05 9.86
N LEU A 261 -0.49 9.22 8.95
CA LEU A 261 -1.76 8.48 8.92
C LEU A 261 -1.62 7.05 8.39
N GLU A 262 -0.60 6.75 7.56
CA GLU A 262 -0.32 5.40 7.05
C GLU A 262 -0.07 4.36 8.15
N LYS A 263 0.32 4.80 9.36
CA LYS A 263 0.56 3.92 10.50
C LYS A 263 -0.67 3.62 11.36
N GLY A 264 -1.82 4.24 11.05
CA GLY A 264 -3.03 4.17 11.88
C GLY A 264 -4.05 3.10 11.47
N VAL A 265 -3.95 2.58 10.24
CA VAL A 265 -4.83 1.51 9.75
C VAL A 265 -4.04 0.21 9.73
N GLY A 266 -4.07 -0.51 10.86
CA GLY A 266 -3.51 -1.85 10.99
C GLY A 266 -2.24 -1.93 11.85
N GLY A 267 -2.41 -2.08 13.15
CA GLY A 267 -1.30 -2.41 14.04
C GLY A 267 -1.62 -2.16 15.50
N THR A 268 -2.10 -3.20 16.18
CA THR A 268 -2.05 -3.32 17.64
C THR A 268 -0.67 -2.91 18.12
N VAL A 269 -0.59 -1.79 18.84
CA VAL A 269 0.63 -1.38 19.54
C VAL A 269 0.82 -2.34 20.70
N ALA A 270 1.61 -3.39 20.49
CA ALA A 270 2.16 -4.15 21.61
C ALA A 270 3.09 -3.22 22.38
N SER A 271 2.67 -2.84 23.58
CA SER A 271 3.45 -2.07 24.53
C SER A 271 4.76 -2.80 24.84
N GLN A 272 5.89 -2.25 24.37
CA GLN A 272 7.19 -2.58 24.96
C GLN A 272 7.32 -1.83 26.28
N SER A 273 6.85 -2.45 27.36
CA SER A 273 7.21 -2.07 28.72
C SER A 273 8.37 -2.92 29.22
N ALA A 274 9.53 -2.29 29.33
CA ALA A 274 10.57 -2.47 30.34
C ALA A 274 11.02 -3.91 30.69
N LEU A 275 12.11 -4.36 30.04
CA LEU A 275 13.11 -5.21 30.69
C LEU A 275 14.26 -4.32 31.16
N ARG A 276 14.19 -3.88 32.43
CA ARG A 276 15.36 -3.37 33.14
C ARG A 276 16.21 -4.56 33.54
N SER A 277 17.42 -4.61 32.99
CA SER A 277 18.50 -5.49 33.41
C SER A 277 18.84 -5.28 34.88
N THR A 278 18.60 -6.27 35.73
CA THR A 278 19.24 -6.39 37.04
C THR A 278 20.66 -6.88 36.82
N GLY A 279 21.58 -5.93 36.69
CA GLY A 279 23.02 -6.19 36.73
C GLY A 279 23.46 -6.55 38.14
N THR A 280 23.92 -7.79 38.29
CA THR A 280 24.64 -8.33 39.43
C THR A 280 25.87 -7.48 39.77
N LEU A 281 25.92 -6.93 40.99
CA LEU A 281 27.14 -6.42 41.62
C LEU A 281 27.45 -7.34 42.82
N VAL A 282 28.34 -8.30 42.61
CA VAL A 282 29.05 -8.98 43.69
C VAL A 282 30.26 -8.12 44.03
N SER A 283 30.23 -7.44 45.18
CA SER A 283 31.43 -6.87 45.78
C SER A 283 31.94 -7.80 46.89
N ARG A 284 33.22 -8.14 46.78
CA ARG A 284 34.14 -8.47 47.89
C ARG A 284 33.75 -7.67 49.15
N VAL A 285 33.64 -8.23 50.36
CA VAL A 285 34.65 -8.90 51.19
C VAL A 285 33.93 -9.87 52.13
#